data_AF-A0A3N5KQL1-F1
#
_entry.id   AF-A0A3N5KQL1-F1
#
_cell.length_a   1.000
_cell.length_b   1.000
_cell.length_c   1.000
_cell.angle_alpha   90.00
_cell.angle_beta   90.00
_cell.angle_gamma   90.00
#
_symmetry.space_group_name_H-M   'P 1'
#
loop_
_entity.id
_entity.type
_entity.pdbx_description
1 polymer ?
#
loop_
_entity_poly.entity_id
_entity_poly.type
_entity_poly.pdbx_seq_one_letter_code
_entity_poly.pdbx_strand_id
1 'polypeptide(L)' 'MKNFHLPLPEQTYARLRAEAERAQVPATALAREAIDWWLRHQLRKARHDQIAAYAADMAGTDLDLDPVWKRPESGAW' A
#
# COMPACT_ATOMS: atom_id res chain seq x y z
N MET A 1 17.44 -18.12 9.15
CA MET A 1 16.48 -17.23 9.85
C MET A 1 17.26 -16.33 10.79
N LYS A 2 16.89 -15.06 10.95
CA LYS A 2 17.49 -14.14 11.93
C LYS A 2 16.48 -13.89 13.05
N ASN A 3 16.93 -13.89 14.30
CA ASN A 3 16.06 -13.65 15.46
C ASN A 3 15.90 -12.15 15.68
N PHE A 4 14.66 -11.68 15.72
CA PHE A 4 14.30 -10.30 16.00
C PHE A 4 13.31 -10.31 17.17
N HIS A 5 13.70 -9.74 18.31
CA HIS A 5 12.86 -9.68 19.48
C HIS A 5 11.97 -8.44 19.42
N LEU A 6 10.67 -8.65 19.25
CA LEU A 6 9.69 -7.58 19.16
C LEU A 6 8.71 -7.68 20.34
N PRO A 7 8.91 -6.89 21.41
CA PRO A 7 7.92 -6.82 22.48
C PRO A 7 6.63 -6.21 21.92
N LEU A 8 5.52 -6.91 22.09
CA LEU A 8 4.20 -6.45 21.64
C LEU A 8 3.42 -5.87 22.82
N PRO A 9 2.65 -4.79 22.61
CA PRO A 9 1.65 -4.37 23.58
C PRO A 9 0.69 -5.53 23.88
N GLU A 10 0.24 -5.63 25.13
CA GLU A 10 -0.59 -6.74 25.61
C GLU A 10 -1.84 -6.97 24.73
N GLN A 11 -2.52 -5.89 24.35
CA GLN A 11 -3.69 -5.97 23.47
C GLN A 11 -3.36 -6.55 22.09
N THR A 12 -2.23 -6.16 21.50
CA THR A 12 -1.78 -6.69 20.20
C THR A 12 -1.42 -8.15 20.31
N TYR A 13 -0.72 -8.54 21.38
CA TYR A 13 -0.38 -9.92 21.66
C TYR A 13 -1.62 -10.79 21.80
N ALA A 14 -2.60 -10.36 22.62
CA ALA A 14 -3.85 -11.09 22.84
C ALA A 14 -4.63 -11.30 21.54
N ARG A 15 -4.76 -10.25 20.72
CA ARG A 15 -5.43 -10.33 19.41
C ARG A 15 -4.73 -11.27 18.45
N LEU A 16 -3.41 -11.18 18.34
CA LEU A 16 -2.60 -12.05 17.49
C LEU A 16 -2.74 -13.52 17.94
N ARG A 17 -2.71 -13.77 19.25
CA ARG A 17 -2.82 -15.13 19.80
C ARG A 17 -4.21 -15.73 19.57
N ALA A 18 -5.27 -14.95 19.77
CA ALA A 18 -6.64 -15.38 19.50
C ALA A 18 -6.85 -15.72 18.01
N GLU A 19 -6.34 -14.91 17.09
CA GLU A 19 -6.46 -15.21 15.65
C GLU A 19 -5.62 -16.41 15.24
N ALA A 20 -4.44 -16.57 15.81
CA ALA A 20 -3.62 -17.75 15.57
C ALA A 20 -4.29 -19.04 16.09
N GLU A 21 -5.00 -18.97 17.22
CA GLU A 21 -5.82 -20.08 17.73
C GLU A 21 -6.99 -20.39 16.78
N ARG A 22 -7.73 -19.37 16.33
CA ARG A 22 -8.84 -19.54 15.39
C ARG A 22 -8.39 -20.16 14.07
N ALA A 23 -7.26 -19.70 13.55
CA ALA A 23 -6.68 -20.19 12.31
C ALA A 23 -5.89 -21.50 12.48
N GLN A 24 -5.73 -22.01 13.71
CA GLN A 24 -4.96 -23.22 14.02
C GLN A 24 -3.51 -23.17 13.52
N VAL A 25 -2.88 -21.99 13.59
CA VAL A 25 -1.49 -21.77 13.20
C VAL A 25 -0.67 -21.19 14.36
N PRO A 26 0.67 -21.31 14.34
CA PRO A 26 1.51 -20.62 15.31
C PRO A 26 1.38 -19.09 15.19
N ALA A 27 1.24 -18.39 16.32
CA ALA A 27 1.16 -16.92 16.33
C ALA A 27 2.38 -16.25 15.70
N THR A 28 3.55 -16.88 15.80
CA THR A 28 4.79 -16.40 15.15
C THR A 28 4.76 -16.58 13.63
N ALA A 29 4.04 -17.57 13.10
CA ALA A 29 3.83 -17.71 11.65
C ALA A 29 2.92 -16.58 11.15
N LEU A 30 1.78 -16.39 11.81
CA LEU A 30 0.82 -15.33 11.48
C LEU A 30 1.46 -13.93 11.57
N ALA A 31 2.27 -13.67 12.59
CA ALA A 31 3.00 -12.41 12.73
C ALA A 31 3.99 -12.18 11.56
N ARG A 32 4.74 -13.21 11.19
CA ARG A 32 5.70 -13.12 10.07
C ARG A 32 4.99 -12.85 8.75
N GLU A 33 3.87 -13.52 8.50
CA GLU A 33 3.06 -13.29 7.30
C GLU A 33 2.46 -11.89 7.27
N ALA A 34 1.91 -11.42 8.39
CA ALA A 34 1.38 -10.06 8.49
C ALA A 34 2.46 -8.99 8.21
N ILE A 35 3.66 -9.18 8.75
CA ILE A 35 4.80 -8.28 8.52
C ILE A 35 5.22 -8.31 7.05
N ASP A 36 5.38 -9.50 6.45
CA ASP A 36 5.78 -9.62 5.04
C ASP A 36 4.74 -8.98 4.10
N TRP A 37 3.46 -9.25 4.35
CA TRP A 37 2.37 -8.65 3.60
C TRP A 37 2.37 -7.12 3.69
N TRP A 38 2.53 -6.58 4.90
CA TRP A 38 2.59 -5.14 5.13
C TRP A 38 3.78 -4.50 4.42
N LEU A 39 4.98 -5.08 4.51
CA LEU A 39 6.17 -4.56 3.84
C LEU A 39 6.00 -4.54 2.31
N ARG A 40 5.43 -5.59 1.72
CA ARG A 40 5.14 -5.61 0.28
C ARG A 40 4.11 -4.57 -0.11
N HIS A 41 3.10 -4.34 0.73
CA HIS A 41 2.11 -3.28 0.51
C HIS A 41 2.76 -1.89 0.53
N GLN A 42 3.60 -1.61 1.53
CA GLN A 42 4.31 -0.34 1.64
C GLN A 42 5.21 -0.08 0.43
N LEU A 43 5.91 -1.10 -0.08
CA LEU A 43 6.74 -0.96 -1.28
C LEU A 43 5.91 -0.61 -2.52
N ARG A 44 4.77 -1.29 -2.71
CA ARG A 44 3.85 -0.97 -3.84
C ARG A 44 3.28 0.44 -3.71
N LYS A 45 2.88 0.84 -2.50
CA LYS A 45 2.38 2.18 -2.23
C LYS A 45 3.43 3.24 -2.57
N ALA A 46 4.65 3.10 -2.05
CA ALA A 46 5.74 4.04 -2.30
C ALA A 46 6.03 4.21 -3.80
N ARG A 47 6.00 3.10 -4.56
CA ARG A 47 6.15 3.16 -6.02
C ARG A 47 5.02 3.93 -6.68
N HIS A 48 3.76 3.65 -6.34
CA HIS A 48 2.63 4.40 -6.88
C HIS A 48 2.69 5.89 -6.52
N ASP A 49 3.07 6.22 -5.28
CA ASP A 49 3.21 7.61 -4.84
C ASP A 49 4.27 8.35 -5.68
N GLN A 50 5.41 7.70 -5.97
CA GLN A 50 6.47 8.28 -6.82
C GLN A 50 6.01 8.48 -8.26
N ILE A 51 5.30 7.51 -8.84
CA ILE A 51 4.75 7.63 -10.20
C ILE A 51 3.72 8.76 -10.26
N ALA A 52 2.84 8.86 -9.27
CA ALA A 52 1.83 9.90 -9.19
C ALA A 52 2.46 11.30 -9.03
N ALA A 53 3.51 11.42 -8.21
CA ALA A 53 4.26 12.66 -8.07
C ALA A 53 4.88 13.09 -9.40
N TYR A 54 5.57 12.16 -10.09
CA TYR A 54 6.12 12.45 -11.41
C TYR A 54 5.05 12.84 -12.42
N ALA A 55 3.92 12.12 -12.50
CA ALA A 55 2.83 12.44 -13.40
C ALA A 55 2.24 13.83 -13.11
N ALA A 56 2.09 14.20 -11.83
CA ALA A 56 1.63 15.53 -11.45
C ALA A 56 2.62 16.63 -11.86
N ASP A 57 3.94 16.38 -11.73
CA ASP A 57 4.98 17.31 -12.17
C ASP A 57 5.01 17.47 -13.70
N MET A 58 4.67 16.43 -14.45
CA MET A 58 4.66 16.44 -15.91
C MET A 58 3.31 16.86 -16.54
N ALA A 59 2.28 17.07 -15.74
CA ALA A 59 0.97 17.49 -16.23
C ALA A 59 1.04 18.84 -16.96
N GLY A 60 0.41 18.93 -18.13
CA GLY A 60 0.46 20.10 -19.01
C GLY A 60 1.78 20.31 -19.77
N THR A 61 2.74 19.40 -19.64
CA THR A 61 3.97 19.41 -20.47
C THR A 61 3.80 18.54 -21.73
N ASP A 62 4.79 18.54 -22.61
CA ASP A 62 4.80 17.66 -23.80
C ASP A 62 4.82 16.15 -23.45
N LEU A 63 5.11 15.81 -22.19
CA LEU A 63 5.07 14.44 -21.67
C LEU A 63 3.73 14.10 -21.00
N ASP A 64 2.80 15.06 -20.93
CA ASP A 64 1.43 14.79 -20.50
C ASP A 64 0.70 13.98 -21.58
N LEU A 65 0.27 12.78 -21.19
CA LEU A 65 -0.43 11.85 -22.08
C LEU A 65 -1.95 12.01 -22.00
N ASP A 66 -2.45 12.83 -21.07
CA ASP A 66 -3.88 13.13 -21.01
C ASP A 66 -4.24 13.99 -22.21
N PRO A 67 -5.10 13.50 -23.12
CA PRO A 67 -5.52 14.31 -24.26
C PRO A 67 -6.22 15.55 -23.71
N VAL A 68 -5.74 16.74 -24.12
CA VAL A 68 -6.39 18.01 -23.78
C VAL A 68 -7.82 17.96 -24.29
N TRP A 69 -8.75 17.58 -23.42
CA TRP A 69 -10.17 17.56 -23.73
C TRP A 69 -10.62 19.01 -23.79
N LYS A 70 -10.48 19.63 -24.97
CA LYS A 70 -11.12 20.91 -25.24
C LYS A 70 -12.62 20.65 -25.22
N ARG A 71 -13.27 21.01 -24.11
CA ARG A 71 -14.72 21.20 -24.07
C ARG A 71 -15.08 22.05 -25.30
N PRO A 72 -16.00 21.61 -26.17
CA PRO A 72 -16.41 22.44 -27.30
C PRO A 72 -16.96 23.74 -26.72
N GLU A 73 -16.34 24.85 -27.11
CA GLU A 73 -16.91 26.17 -26.83
C GLU A 73 -18.27 26.19 -27.52
N SER A 74 -19.29 26.42 -26.70
CA SER A 74 -20.70 26.58 -27.08
C SER A 74 -20.85 27.17 -28.49
N GLY A 75 -21.34 26.37 -29.43
CA GLY A 75 -21.62 26.85 -30.78
C GLY A 75 -22.01 25.74 -31.75
N ALA A 76 -23.30 25.72 -32.10
CA ALA A 76 -23.90 25.14 -33.31
C ALA A 76 -24.33 23.65 -33.28
N TRP A 77 -25.64 23.52 -32.99
CA TRP A 77 -26.64 22.50 -33.37
C TRP A 77 -26.53 21.09 -32.76
#